data_AF-A0A9D7QUD9-F1
#
_entry.id   AF-A0A9D7QUD9-F1
#
_cell.length_a   1.000
_cell.length_b   1.000
_cell.length_c   1.000
_cell.angle_alpha   90.00
_cell.angle_beta   90.00
_cell.angle_gamma   90.00
#
_symmetry.space_group_name_H-M   'P 1'
#
loop_
_entity.id
_entity.type
_entity.pdbx_description
1 polymer ?
#
loop_
_entity_poly.entity_id
_entity_poly.type
_entity_poly.pdbx_seq_one_letter_code
_entity_poly.pdbx_strand_id
1 'polypeptide(L)'
;MKSFLISLNFRSANVCFTFALLMNFFFSSSISNAQDVAALNAANKSVTYDQAISKYKFLDEKYPQAKLIEMGMTDIGRPLHLFVISSDEQFSPEQAKKSGKLVFLINNAIHPGEPDGVDACIRYSERILADKKALPSNVVILVIPFYNIDGAMKRGCCSRANQNGPEAYGFRGNARNLDLNRDFIKCDSENAKSFTALFRAWDPDVFLDTHVSDGSDYQYTMTLISTQHNKLGGPAGKFMKTTFTPALFEKMKAAGDEMAPYVNTARYDDTP
;
A
#
# COMPACT_ATOMS: atom_id res chain seq x y z
N MET A 1 57.85 -6.64 36.02
CA MET A 1 58.70 -7.44 35.12
C MET A 1 57.79 -8.16 34.14
N LYS A 2 57.78 -7.98 32.83
CA LYS A 2 58.59 -7.22 31.86
C LYS A 2 57.62 -6.54 30.91
N SER A 3 57.84 -5.25 30.62
CA SER A 3 57.13 -4.48 29.60
C SER A 3 57.85 -4.65 28.27
N PHE A 4 57.12 -4.94 27.18
CA PHE A 4 57.65 -4.86 25.82
C PHE A 4 56.90 -3.74 25.08
N LEU A 5 57.62 -2.64 24.85
CA LEU A 5 57.25 -1.57 23.93
C LEU A 5 57.76 -1.95 22.54
N ILE A 6 56.88 -2.00 21.55
CA ILE A 6 57.25 -1.99 20.14
C ILE A 6 56.86 -0.62 19.60
N SER A 7 57.87 0.21 19.30
CA SER A 7 57.72 1.42 18.51
C SER A 7 57.79 1.07 17.03
N LEU A 8 56.79 1.51 16.26
CA LEU A 8 56.80 1.46 14.80
C LEU A 8 56.79 2.90 14.27
N ASN A 9 57.96 3.35 13.83
CA ASN A 9 58.13 4.58 13.08
C ASN A 9 57.70 4.32 11.62
N PHE A 10 56.64 4.98 11.17
CA PHE A 10 56.33 5.07 9.74
C PHE A 10 56.75 6.44 9.20
N ARG A 11 57.81 6.45 8.40
CA ARG A 11 58.12 7.52 7.44
C ARG A 11 57.59 7.12 6.07
N SER A 12 57.25 8.14 5.28
CA SER A 12 57.05 8.16 3.82
C SER A 12 55.65 7.82 3.24
N ALA A 13 54.84 8.88 3.15
CA ALA A 13 54.29 9.47 1.92
C ALA A 13 53.53 8.66 0.86
N ASN A 14 53.31 7.34 0.98
CA ASN A 14 52.59 6.57 -0.07
C ASN A 14 51.32 5.84 0.41
N VAL A 15 50.82 6.13 1.61
CA VAL A 15 49.61 5.48 2.16
C VAL A 15 48.30 6.21 1.78
N CYS A 16 48.38 7.42 1.22
CA CYS A 16 47.19 8.22 0.93
C CYS A 16 46.49 7.86 -0.40
N PHE A 17 47.19 7.24 -1.36
CA PHE A 17 46.62 6.93 -2.67
C PHE A 17 45.85 5.61 -2.74
N THR A 18 46.18 4.63 -1.89
CA THR A 18 45.49 3.33 -1.84
C THR A 18 44.21 3.37 -1.01
N PHE A 19 44.06 4.32 -0.09
CA PHE A 19 42.82 4.51 0.69
C PHE A 19 41.72 5.22 -0.10
N ALA A 20 42.09 6.11 -1.03
CA ALA A 20 41.15 6.83 -1.90
C ALA A 20 40.54 5.94 -3.00
N LEU A 21 41.24 4.89 -3.45
CA LEU A 21 40.70 3.93 -4.43
C LEU A 21 39.74 2.92 -3.78
N LEU A 22 39.95 2.55 -2.52
CA LEU A 22 39.06 1.67 -1.76
C LEU A 22 37.77 2.39 -1.30
N MET A 23 37.81 3.70 -1.02
CA MET A 23 36.57 4.46 -0.74
C MET A 23 35.68 4.68 -1.97
N ASN A 24 36.23 4.68 -3.19
CA ASN A 24 35.43 4.77 -4.41
C ASN A 24 34.83 3.42 -4.85
N PHE A 25 35.35 2.30 -4.36
CA PHE A 25 34.77 0.98 -4.64
C PHE A 25 33.61 0.62 -3.69
N PHE A 26 33.46 1.33 -2.56
CA PHE A 26 32.39 1.12 -1.58
C PHE A 26 31.21 2.10 -1.70
N PHE A 27 31.17 2.95 -2.74
CA PHE A 27 29.99 3.76 -3.08
C PHE A 27 29.16 3.21 -4.25
N SER A 28 29.48 2.00 -4.71
CA SER A 28 28.64 1.24 -5.67
C SER A 28 27.74 0.22 -4.97
N SER A 29 27.33 0.51 -3.74
CA SER A 29 26.29 -0.23 -3.02
C SER A 29 24.93 0.30 -3.46
N SER A 30 24.44 -0.30 -4.55
CA SER A 30 23.02 -0.60 -4.73
C SER A 30 22.05 0.54 -4.42
N ILE A 31 22.03 1.58 -5.27
CA ILE A 31 20.73 2.14 -5.63
C ILE A 31 20.03 1.01 -6.38
N SER A 32 19.38 0.10 -5.64
CA SER A 32 18.31 -0.71 -6.19
C SER A 32 17.29 0.29 -6.68
N ASN A 33 17.42 0.71 -7.94
CA ASN A 33 16.33 1.30 -8.69
C ASN A 33 15.18 0.34 -8.47
N ALA A 34 14.23 0.74 -7.62
CA ALA A 34 13.15 -0.13 -7.22
C ALA A 34 12.49 -0.58 -8.52
N GLN A 35 12.60 -1.87 -8.83
CA GLN A 35 12.24 -2.41 -10.14
C GLN A 35 10.87 -1.87 -10.53
N ASP A 36 10.76 -1.36 -11.75
CA ASP A 36 9.51 -0.83 -12.27
C ASP A 36 8.40 -1.89 -12.10
N VAL A 37 7.25 -1.47 -11.58
CA VAL A 37 6.12 -2.36 -11.30
C VAL A 37 5.68 -3.04 -12.61
N ALA A 38 5.68 -2.31 -13.73
CA ALA A 38 5.33 -2.89 -15.02
C ALA A 38 6.33 -3.98 -15.46
N ALA A 39 7.63 -3.79 -15.21
CA ALA A 39 8.64 -4.80 -15.51
C ALA A 39 8.49 -6.05 -14.63
N LEU A 40 8.15 -5.88 -13.35
CA LEU A 40 7.83 -6.99 -12.46
C LEU A 40 6.61 -7.77 -12.96
N ASN A 41 5.52 -7.07 -13.26
CA ASN A 41 4.29 -7.72 -13.74
C ASN A 41 4.50 -8.43 -15.08
N ALA A 42 5.28 -7.85 -16.01
CA ALA A 42 5.64 -8.50 -17.27
C ALA A 42 6.46 -9.79 -17.07
N ALA A 43 7.20 -9.89 -15.96
CA ALA A 43 7.92 -11.08 -15.55
C ALA A 43 7.09 -11.99 -14.62
N ASN A 44 5.76 -11.85 -14.61
CA ASN A 44 4.83 -12.57 -13.74
C ASN A 44 5.15 -12.48 -12.24
N LYS A 45 5.61 -11.30 -11.79
CA LYS A 45 5.96 -11.00 -10.40
C LYS A 45 5.17 -9.81 -9.89
N SER A 46 5.02 -9.76 -8.57
CA SER A 46 4.44 -8.64 -7.85
C SER A 46 5.45 -8.02 -6.90
N VAL A 47 5.20 -6.78 -6.50
CA VAL A 47 6.07 -6.06 -5.58
C VAL A 47 6.12 -6.76 -4.21
N THR A 48 7.31 -6.90 -3.64
CA THR A 48 7.48 -7.37 -2.24
C THR A 48 7.25 -6.26 -1.23
N TYR A 49 6.99 -6.59 0.04
CA TYR A 49 6.88 -5.59 1.10
C TYR A 49 8.06 -4.60 1.10
N ASP A 50 9.29 -5.10 1.12
CA ASP A 50 10.48 -4.24 1.17
C ASP A 50 10.63 -3.36 -0.09
N GLN A 51 10.29 -3.89 -1.27
CA GLN A 51 10.27 -3.12 -2.51
C GLN A 51 9.20 -2.01 -2.48
N ALA A 52 8.00 -2.30 -1.98
CA ALA A 52 6.93 -1.31 -1.88
C ALA A 52 7.32 -0.18 -0.91
N ILE A 53 7.83 -0.52 0.28
CA ILE A 53 8.29 0.49 1.25
C ILE A 53 9.45 1.32 0.67
N SER A 54 10.39 0.69 -0.04
CA SER A 54 11.48 1.41 -0.71
C SER A 54 10.96 2.40 -1.77
N LYS A 55 9.93 2.01 -2.54
CA LYS A 55 9.29 2.91 -3.53
C LYS A 55 8.57 4.07 -2.88
N TYR A 56 7.78 3.82 -1.84
CA TYR A 56 7.08 4.90 -1.13
C TYR A 56 8.06 5.84 -0.42
N LYS A 57 9.16 5.33 0.12
CA LYS A 57 10.24 6.15 0.67
C LYS A 57 10.88 7.04 -0.39
N PHE A 58 11.16 6.49 -1.57
CA PHE A 58 11.66 7.28 -2.71
C PHE A 58 10.67 8.39 -3.12
N LEU A 59 9.36 8.12 -3.10
CA LEU A 59 8.34 9.12 -3.42
C LEU A 59 8.24 10.23 -2.36
N ASP A 60 8.33 9.89 -1.06
CA ASP A 60 8.42 10.86 0.05
C ASP A 60 9.64 11.77 -0.12
N GLU A 61 10.81 11.21 -0.43
CA GLU A 61 12.04 12.00 -0.63
C GLU A 61 11.99 12.88 -1.90
N LYS A 62 11.29 12.43 -2.93
CA LYS A 62 11.25 13.11 -4.24
C LYS A 62 10.21 14.22 -4.32
N TYR A 63 9.04 14.05 -3.70
CA TYR A 63 7.90 14.94 -3.88
C TYR A 63 7.48 15.58 -2.55
N PRO A 64 7.46 16.91 -2.44
CA PRO A 64 7.01 17.58 -1.21
C PRO A 64 5.53 17.31 -0.91
N GLN A 65 4.73 16.87 -1.89
CA GLN A 65 3.32 16.49 -1.74
C GLN A 65 3.12 15.08 -1.15
N ALA A 66 4.20 14.38 -0.81
CA ALA A 66 4.16 13.00 -0.33
C ALA A 66 4.83 12.86 1.04
N LYS A 67 4.30 11.98 1.88
CA LYS A 67 4.91 11.62 3.16
C LYS A 67 4.68 10.16 3.48
N LEU A 68 5.74 9.43 3.83
CA LEU A 68 5.63 8.09 4.40
C LEU A 68 5.72 8.18 5.93
N ILE A 69 4.74 7.63 6.62
CA ILE A 69 4.58 7.70 8.08
C ILE A 69 4.49 6.27 8.63
N GLU A 70 5.14 6.03 9.76
CA GLU A 70 5.00 4.80 10.54
C GLU A 70 3.93 4.98 11.63
N MET A 71 3.03 4.00 11.78
CA MET A 71 1.85 4.09 12.63
C MET A 71 1.61 2.77 13.37
N GLY A 72 1.71 2.80 14.70
CA GLY A 72 1.48 1.62 15.54
C GLY A 72 2.43 0.46 15.24
N MET A 73 2.17 -0.71 15.82
CA MET A 73 2.95 -1.93 15.60
C MET A 73 2.04 -3.07 15.13
N THR A 74 2.61 -4.03 14.42
CA THR A 74 1.96 -5.28 14.02
C THR A 74 2.38 -6.43 14.92
N ASP A 75 1.76 -7.60 14.76
CA ASP A 75 2.06 -8.80 15.58
C ASP A 75 3.53 -9.27 15.48
N ILE A 76 4.27 -8.80 14.46
CA ILE A 76 5.70 -9.07 14.30
C ILE A 76 6.62 -7.92 14.74
N GLY A 77 6.09 -6.92 15.44
CA GLY A 77 6.85 -5.77 15.93
C GLY A 77 7.35 -4.82 14.84
N ARG A 78 6.77 -4.87 13.64
CA ARG A 78 7.02 -3.90 12.56
C ARG A 78 5.90 -2.86 12.52
N PRO A 79 6.21 -1.59 12.25
CA PRO A 79 5.17 -0.56 12.18
C PRO A 79 4.33 -0.69 10.90
N LEU A 80 3.03 -0.36 11.00
CA LEU A 80 2.24 -0.14 9.78
C LEU A 80 2.75 1.12 9.09
N HIS A 81 2.76 1.10 7.77
CA HIS A 81 3.13 2.25 6.97
C HIS A 81 1.87 2.92 6.41
N LEU A 82 1.87 4.25 6.42
CA LEU A 82 0.85 5.09 5.82
C LEU A 82 1.53 6.08 4.88
N PHE A 83 1.23 5.99 3.60
CA PHE A 83 1.68 6.94 2.61
C PHE A 83 0.59 7.99 2.39
N VAL A 84 0.91 9.26 2.64
CA VAL A 84 0.01 10.40 2.55
C VAL A 84 0.36 11.22 1.31
N ILE A 85 -0.63 11.53 0.49
CA ILE A 85 -0.51 12.41 -0.67
C ILE A 85 -1.45 13.61 -0.46
N SER A 86 -0.89 14.82 -0.51
CA SER A 86 -1.65 16.06 -0.36
C SER A 86 -1.02 17.20 -1.16
N SER A 87 -1.84 17.96 -1.89
CA SER A 87 -1.37 19.06 -2.75
C SER A 87 -0.71 20.21 -2.00
N ASP A 88 -1.05 20.36 -0.73
CA ASP A 88 -0.64 21.44 0.17
C ASP A 88 -0.18 20.87 1.53
N GLU A 89 0.43 19.68 1.51
CA GLU A 89 1.25 19.16 2.61
C GLU A 89 0.49 18.92 3.93
N GLN A 90 -0.81 18.57 3.84
CA GLN A 90 -1.61 18.14 4.99
C GLN A 90 -1.26 16.68 5.36
N PHE A 91 -0.19 16.49 6.13
CA PHE A 91 0.38 15.18 6.45
C PHE A 91 0.02 14.65 7.84
N SER A 92 -0.72 15.41 8.64
CA SER A 92 -1.25 14.94 9.92
C SER A 92 -2.79 14.88 9.92
N PRO A 93 -3.39 14.05 10.79
CA PRO A 93 -4.84 14.02 10.96
C PRO A 93 -5.44 15.39 11.34
N GLU A 94 -4.75 16.14 12.21
CA GLU A 94 -5.20 17.47 12.65
C GLU A 94 -5.18 18.48 11.50
N GLN A 95 -4.15 18.42 10.66
CA GLN A 95 -4.02 19.23 9.45
C GLN A 95 -5.14 18.90 8.46
N ALA A 96 -5.32 17.62 8.13
CA ALA A 96 -6.37 17.16 7.22
C ALA A 96 -7.77 17.60 7.71
N LYS A 97 -8.08 17.38 8.99
CA LYS A 97 -9.35 17.80 9.59
C LYS A 97 -9.56 19.32 9.55
N LYS A 98 -8.53 20.11 9.88
CA LYS A 98 -8.61 21.58 9.85
C LYS A 98 -8.79 22.11 8.42
N SER A 99 -8.24 21.42 7.42
CA SER A 99 -8.35 21.80 6.01
C SER A 99 -9.76 21.63 5.44
N GLY A 100 -10.62 20.80 6.07
CA GLY A 100 -11.96 20.48 5.56
C GLY A 100 -11.96 19.69 4.25
N LYS A 101 -10.81 19.10 3.88
CA LYS A 101 -10.66 18.25 2.70
C LYS A 101 -11.26 16.87 2.92
N LEU A 102 -11.64 16.23 1.82
CA LEU A 102 -12.03 14.83 1.84
C LEU A 102 -10.81 13.97 2.16
N VAL A 103 -10.94 13.04 3.10
CA VAL A 103 -9.92 12.06 3.44
C VAL A 103 -10.26 10.72 2.79
N PHE A 104 -9.44 10.29 1.83
CA PHE A 104 -9.63 9.06 1.08
C PHE A 104 -8.60 8.01 1.50
N LEU A 105 -9.03 6.96 2.19
CA LEU A 105 -8.16 5.89 2.68
C LEU A 105 -8.23 4.66 1.78
N ILE A 106 -7.09 4.22 1.27
CA ILE A 106 -6.90 2.97 0.54
C ILE A 106 -6.14 1.99 1.42
N ASN A 107 -6.71 0.81 1.65
CA ASN A 107 -6.06 -0.30 2.33
C ASN A 107 -5.70 -1.40 1.33
N ASN A 108 -4.46 -1.86 1.39
CA ASN A 108 -3.97 -2.91 0.51
C ASN A 108 -3.39 -4.07 1.30
N ALA A 109 -3.43 -5.25 0.68
CA ALA A 109 -2.81 -6.48 1.19
C ALA A 109 -3.23 -6.79 2.64
N ILE A 110 -4.53 -6.66 2.94
CA ILE A 110 -5.12 -7.35 4.09
C ILE A 110 -4.99 -8.87 3.93
N HIS A 111 -5.04 -9.34 2.68
CA HIS A 111 -4.57 -10.65 2.23
C HIS A 111 -3.42 -10.46 1.23
N PRO A 112 -2.15 -10.63 1.63
CA PRO A 112 -0.99 -10.42 0.75
C PRO A 112 -0.85 -11.39 -0.43
N GLY A 113 -1.77 -12.36 -0.55
CA GLY A 113 -1.95 -13.18 -1.75
C GLY A 113 -2.67 -12.46 -2.90
N GLU A 114 -3.10 -11.22 -2.66
CA GLU A 114 -3.94 -10.39 -3.53
C GLU A 114 -3.20 -9.09 -3.86
N PRO A 115 -2.09 -9.16 -4.63
CA PRO A 115 -1.10 -8.10 -4.70
C PRO A 115 -1.50 -6.91 -5.60
N ASP A 116 -2.52 -7.08 -6.44
CA ASP A 116 -2.89 -6.15 -7.51
C ASP A 116 -3.13 -4.71 -7.01
N GLY A 117 -3.76 -4.57 -5.84
CA GLY A 117 -3.99 -3.27 -5.21
C GLY A 117 -2.71 -2.56 -4.79
N VAL A 118 -1.70 -3.30 -4.32
CA VAL A 118 -0.38 -2.75 -3.96
C VAL A 118 0.31 -2.19 -5.19
N ASP A 119 0.39 -3.01 -6.24
CA ASP A 119 1.05 -2.66 -7.50
C ASP A 119 0.34 -1.47 -8.17
N ALA A 120 -1.00 -1.48 -8.19
CA ALA A 120 -1.82 -0.40 -8.72
C ALA A 120 -1.63 0.91 -7.92
N CYS A 121 -1.63 0.86 -6.59
CA CYS A 121 -1.44 2.04 -5.75
C CYS A 121 -0.06 2.67 -5.93
N ILE A 122 0.99 1.88 -6.11
CA ILE A 122 2.34 2.40 -6.40
C ILE A 122 2.32 3.17 -7.72
N ARG A 123 1.81 2.57 -8.80
CA ARG A 123 1.73 3.22 -10.12
C ARG A 123 0.84 4.46 -10.10
N TYR A 124 -0.26 4.41 -9.34
CA TYR A 124 -1.15 5.55 -9.12
C TYR A 124 -0.41 6.70 -8.42
N SER A 125 0.29 6.41 -7.31
CA SER A 125 1.08 7.40 -6.56
C SER A 125 2.17 8.03 -7.44
N GLU A 126 2.91 7.22 -8.21
CA GLU A 126 3.93 7.71 -9.15
C GLU A 126 3.33 8.68 -10.18
N ARG A 127 2.19 8.31 -10.77
CA ARG A 127 1.50 9.11 -11.80
C ARG A 127 0.95 10.42 -11.24
N ILE A 128 0.23 10.37 -10.11
CA ILE A 128 -0.45 11.55 -9.56
C ILE A 128 0.53 12.58 -8.97
N LEU A 129 1.66 12.12 -8.43
CA LEU A 129 2.72 13.00 -7.93
C LEU A 129 3.55 13.63 -9.07
N ALA A 130 3.72 12.92 -10.19
CA ALA A 130 4.44 13.44 -11.35
C ALA A 130 3.67 14.54 -12.10
N ASP A 131 2.33 14.51 -12.06
CA ASP A 131 1.48 15.50 -12.70
C ASP A 131 0.69 16.33 -11.67
N LYS A 132 1.17 17.56 -11.42
CA LYS A 132 0.49 18.50 -10.49
C LYS A 132 -0.97 18.76 -10.85
N LYS A 133 -1.38 18.62 -12.12
CA LYS A 133 -2.78 18.82 -12.53
C LYS A 133 -3.66 17.64 -12.17
N ALA A 134 -3.08 16.45 -12.03
CA ALA A 134 -3.79 15.23 -11.64
C ALA A 134 -4.05 15.18 -10.12
N LEU A 135 -3.30 15.95 -9.33
CA LEU A 135 -3.42 15.96 -7.89
C LEU A 135 -4.62 16.81 -7.42
N PRO A 136 -5.66 16.20 -6.81
CA PRO A 136 -6.84 16.93 -6.37
C PRO A 136 -6.51 17.88 -5.21
N SER A 137 -6.90 19.14 -5.33
CA SER A 137 -6.65 20.14 -4.28
C SER A 137 -7.55 20.00 -3.06
N ASN A 138 -8.64 19.25 -3.16
CA ASN A 138 -9.67 19.09 -2.13
C ASN A 138 -9.67 17.71 -1.46
N VAL A 139 -8.63 16.89 -1.68
CA VAL A 139 -8.52 15.53 -1.15
C VAL A 139 -7.16 15.32 -0.52
N VAL A 140 -7.13 14.65 0.63
CA VAL A 140 -5.95 13.99 1.20
C VAL A 140 -6.09 12.50 0.95
N ILE A 141 -5.12 11.91 0.24
CA ILE A 141 -5.14 10.49 -0.09
C ILE A 141 -4.20 9.76 0.86
N LEU A 142 -4.72 8.75 1.53
CA LEU A 142 -4.00 7.89 2.44
C LEU A 142 -3.90 6.49 1.82
N VAL A 143 -2.72 5.91 1.80
CA VAL A 143 -2.49 4.56 1.29
C VAL A 143 -1.77 3.76 2.36
N ILE A 144 -2.38 2.68 2.83
CA ILE A 144 -1.69 1.64 3.58
C ILE A 144 -1.09 0.67 2.54
N PRO A 145 0.25 0.61 2.36
CA PRO A 145 0.87 -0.23 1.33
C PRO A 145 0.65 -1.71 1.60
N PHE A 146 0.81 -2.12 2.85
CA PHE A 146 0.63 -3.50 3.31
C PHE A 146 0.06 -3.48 4.72
N TYR A 147 -1.17 -3.97 4.87
CA TYR A 147 -1.78 -4.12 6.18
C TYR A 147 -1.33 -5.40 6.91
N ASN A 148 -1.30 -6.53 6.20
CA ASN A 148 -0.75 -7.78 6.72
C ASN A 148 0.73 -7.92 6.34
N ILE A 149 1.60 -7.27 7.11
CA ILE A 149 3.06 -7.25 6.83
C ILE A 149 3.65 -8.66 6.91
N ASP A 150 3.29 -9.43 7.93
CA ASP A 150 3.90 -10.74 8.13
C ASP A 150 3.45 -11.77 7.07
N GLY A 151 2.19 -11.72 6.65
CA GLY A 151 1.69 -12.51 5.53
C GLY A 151 2.43 -12.15 4.25
N ALA A 152 2.75 -10.86 4.04
CA ALA A 152 3.50 -10.39 2.89
C ALA A 152 4.95 -10.88 2.87
N MET A 153 5.55 -11.10 4.05
CA MET A 153 6.90 -11.66 4.18
C MET A 153 6.92 -13.19 3.96
N LYS A 154 5.82 -13.88 4.25
CA LYS A 154 5.65 -15.33 3.99
C LYS A 154 5.23 -15.57 2.55
N ARG A 155 6.20 -15.48 1.63
CA ARG A 155 5.93 -15.68 0.19
C ARG A 155 6.04 -17.14 -0.22
N GLY A 156 5.14 -17.55 -1.11
CA GLY A 156 5.17 -18.84 -1.77
C GLY A 156 4.35 -18.80 -3.05
N CYS A 157 4.38 -19.91 -3.79
CA CYS A 157 3.39 -20.17 -4.83
C CYS A 157 2.33 -21.09 -4.24
N CYS A 158 1.23 -21.29 -4.94
CA CYS A 158 0.45 -22.51 -4.81
C CYS A 158 -0.46 -22.66 -3.55
N SER A 159 -0.68 -21.62 -2.74
CA SER A 159 -1.68 -21.65 -1.65
C SER A 159 -3.05 -21.07 -2.02
N ARG A 160 -3.20 -20.54 -3.25
CA ARG A 160 -4.42 -19.98 -3.83
C ARG A 160 -4.78 -20.78 -5.07
N ALA A 161 -5.82 -21.62 -4.97
CA ALA A 161 -6.00 -22.78 -5.83
C ALA A 161 -6.43 -22.42 -7.26
N ASN A 162 -7.29 -21.41 -7.43
CA ASN A 162 -7.86 -21.07 -8.73
C ASN A 162 -7.36 -19.72 -9.27
N GLN A 163 -6.48 -19.03 -8.54
CA GLN A 163 -5.96 -17.73 -8.96
C GLN A 163 -4.84 -17.90 -9.99
N ASN A 164 -5.00 -17.27 -11.16
CA ASN A 164 -3.90 -17.04 -12.10
C ASN A 164 -3.06 -15.84 -11.63
N GLY A 165 -2.24 -16.07 -10.60
CA GLY A 165 -1.47 -15.03 -9.92
C GLY A 165 0.03 -15.02 -10.25
N PRO A 166 0.80 -14.12 -9.64
CA PRO A 166 2.25 -14.08 -9.82
C PRO A 166 2.92 -15.35 -9.31
N GLU A 167 4.14 -15.61 -9.79
CA GLU A 167 4.97 -16.77 -9.43
C GLU A 167 5.07 -17.00 -7.92
N ALA A 168 5.13 -15.92 -7.14
CA ALA A 168 5.06 -15.95 -5.70
C ALA A 168 4.23 -14.78 -5.17
N TYR A 169 3.50 -14.99 -4.08
CA TYR A 169 2.69 -13.99 -3.39
C TYR A 169 2.67 -14.28 -1.88
N GLY A 170 2.16 -13.36 -1.08
CA GLY A 170 2.14 -13.51 0.39
C GLY A 170 1.03 -14.42 0.91
N PHE A 171 1.18 -14.87 2.14
CA PHE A 171 0.22 -15.75 2.81
C PHE A 171 -1.00 -14.98 3.34
N ARG A 172 -2.19 -15.60 3.27
CA ARG A 172 -3.47 -14.97 3.65
C ARG A 172 -3.51 -14.54 5.12
N GLY A 173 -3.16 -15.44 6.02
CA GLY A 173 -3.20 -15.20 7.46
C GLY A 173 -2.04 -14.35 7.95
N ASN A 174 -2.22 -13.71 9.09
CA ASN A 174 -1.15 -12.99 9.78
C ASN A 174 -0.24 -13.94 10.60
N ALA A 175 0.58 -13.40 11.51
CA ALA A 175 1.61 -14.16 12.22
C ALA A 175 1.01 -15.24 13.11
N ARG A 176 -0.22 -14.99 13.57
CA ARG A 176 -1.04 -15.86 14.40
C ARG A 176 -2.05 -16.67 13.58
N ASN A 177 -1.94 -16.64 12.25
CA ASN A 177 -2.88 -17.22 11.27
C ASN A 177 -4.30 -16.65 11.38
N LEU A 178 -4.45 -15.41 11.86
CA LEU A 178 -5.73 -14.71 11.85
C LEU A 178 -6.02 -14.19 10.44
N ASP A 179 -7.28 -14.28 10.03
CA ASP A 179 -7.81 -13.53 8.89
C ASP A 179 -8.10 -12.10 9.36
N LEU A 180 -7.25 -11.15 8.96
CA LEU A 180 -7.37 -9.77 9.42
C LEU A 180 -8.65 -9.09 8.89
N ASN A 181 -9.23 -9.57 7.78
CA ASN A 181 -10.52 -9.09 7.28
C ASN A 181 -11.72 -9.64 8.10
N ARG A 182 -11.46 -10.34 9.21
CA ARG A 182 -12.44 -10.76 10.21
C ARG A 182 -12.13 -10.22 11.60
N ASP A 183 -11.03 -9.49 11.76
CA ASP A 183 -10.53 -9.07 13.07
C ASP A 183 -10.87 -7.62 13.45
N PHE A 184 -11.55 -6.86 12.60
CA PHE A 184 -11.86 -5.45 12.91
C PHE A 184 -12.76 -5.24 14.14
N ILE A 185 -13.68 -6.17 14.43
CA ILE A 185 -14.60 -6.05 15.58
C ILE A 185 -13.95 -6.60 16.85
N LYS A 186 -13.35 -7.79 16.77
CA LYS A 186 -12.72 -8.45 17.91
C LYS A 186 -11.42 -7.75 18.31
N CYS A 187 -10.68 -7.28 17.31
CA CYS A 187 -9.45 -6.51 17.44
C CYS A 187 -8.37 -7.26 18.25
N ASP A 188 -8.18 -8.55 17.95
CA ASP A 188 -7.26 -9.42 18.67
C ASP A 188 -5.79 -9.21 18.28
N SER A 189 -5.52 -8.85 17.03
CA SER A 189 -4.17 -8.61 16.51
C SER A 189 -3.68 -7.19 16.79
N GLU A 190 -2.37 -7.01 16.94
CA GLU A 190 -1.76 -5.68 16.98
C GLU A 190 -1.98 -4.92 15.65
N ASN A 191 -2.10 -5.65 14.52
CA ASN A 191 -2.49 -5.08 13.24
C ASN A 191 -3.87 -4.38 13.34
N ALA A 192 -4.90 -5.06 13.85
CA ALA A 192 -6.24 -4.49 14.00
C ALA A 192 -6.27 -3.30 14.97
N LYS A 193 -5.49 -3.36 16.06
CA LYS A 193 -5.37 -2.24 17.01
C LYS A 193 -4.74 -1.02 16.36
N SER A 194 -3.62 -1.21 15.65
CA SER A 194 -2.92 -0.14 14.94
C SER A 194 -3.77 0.46 13.81
N PHE A 195 -4.48 -0.39 13.05
CA PHE A 195 -5.45 0.08 12.06
C PHE A 195 -6.58 0.88 12.70
N THR A 196 -7.15 0.40 13.81
CA THR A 196 -8.24 1.10 14.51
C THR A 196 -7.79 2.48 15.00
N ALA A 197 -6.58 2.58 15.54
CA ALA A 197 -6.00 3.86 15.95
C ALA A 197 -5.82 4.81 14.74
N LEU A 198 -5.26 4.30 13.63
CA LEU A 198 -5.12 5.05 12.37
C LEU A 198 -6.46 5.54 11.84
N PHE A 199 -7.43 4.63 11.70
CA PHE A 199 -8.75 4.89 11.13
C PHE A 199 -9.49 5.93 11.95
N ARG A 200 -9.43 5.85 13.28
CA ARG A 200 -10.05 6.83 14.19
C ARG A 200 -9.35 8.18 14.18
N ALA A 201 -8.03 8.21 14.02
CA ALA A 201 -7.27 9.46 14.00
C ALA A 201 -7.58 10.25 12.71
N TRP A 202 -7.50 9.57 11.57
CA TRP A 202 -7.70 10.18 10.25
C TRP A 202 -9.16 10.39 9.86
N ASP A 203 -10.08 9.62 10.43
CA ASP A 203 -11.54 9.74 10.24
C ASP A 203 -11.94 9.83 8.75
N PRO A 204 -11.64 8.81 7.94
CA PRO A 204 -11.77 8.90 6.49
C PRO A 204 -13.23 9.00 6.03
N ASP A 205 -13.49 9.90 5.08
CA ASP A 205 -14.80 10.03 4.43
C ASP A 205 -15.10 8.85 3.49
N VAL A 206 -14.05 8.29 2.88
CA VAL A 206 -14.14 7.13 1.99
C VAL A 206 -13.03 6.14 2.32
N PHE A 207 -13.43 4.88 2.45
CA PHE A 207 -12.53 3.75 2.67
C PHE A 207 -12.63 2.77 1.49
N LEU A 208 -11.50 2.52 0.83
CA LEU A 208 -11.36 1.57 -0.26
C LEU A 208 -10.43 0.44 0.20
N ASP A 209 -10.92 -0.78 0.21
CA ASP A 209 -10.13 -1.98 0.53
C ASP A 209 -9.95 -2.82 -0.74
N THR A 210 -8.71 -3.07 -1.13
CA THR A 210 -8.40 -3.78 -2.38
C THR A 210 -8.24 -5.27 -2.12
N HIS A 211 -8.92 -6.09 -2.94
CA HIS A 211 -8.91 -7.55 -2.87
C HIS A 211 -8.82 -8.14 -4.26
N VAL A 212 -8.39 -9.40 -4.31
CA VAL A 212 -8.39 -10.23 -5.52
C VAL A 212 -9.10 -11.53 -5.18
N SER A 213 -10.03 -11.94 -6.04
CA SER A 213 -10.73 -13.20 -5.82
C SER A 213 -9.75 -14.38 -5.81
N ASP A 214 -10.11 -15.45 -5.10
CA ASP A 214 -9.34 -16.71 -5.17
C ASP A 214 -9.68 -17.49 -6.45
N GLY A 215 -9.63 -16.81 -7.60
CA GLY A 215 -9.90 -17.36 -8.93
C GLY A 215 -11.38 -17.46 -9.32
N SER A 216 -12.23 -16.56 -8.83
CA SER A 216 -13.59 -16.46 -9.36
C SER A 216 -13.56 -15.95 -10.80
N ASP A 217 -14.22 -16.67 -11.69
CA ASP A 217 -14.32 -16.31 -13.10
C ASP A 217 -15.43 -15.28 -13.31
N TYR A 218 -15.04 -14.05 -13.63
CA TYR A 218 -15.94 -12.93 -13.90
C TYR A 218 -15.77 -12.46 -15.34
N GLN A 219 -16.88 -12.00 -15.95
CA GLN A 219 -16.84 -11.40 -17.28
C GLN A 219 -15.92 -10.17 -17.36
N TYR A 220 -15.80 -9.44 -16.25
CA TYR A 220 -15.03 -8.21 -16.16
C TYR A 220 -13.90 -8.33 -15.14
N THR A 221 -12.76 -7.66 -15.42
CA THR A 221 -11.56 -7.69 -14.56
C THR A 221 -11.81 -7.08 -13.18
N MET A 222 -12.60 -6.02 -13.11
CA MET A 222 -12.89 -5.31 -11.86
C MET A 222 -14.30 -5.62 -11.38
N THR A 223 -14.38 -6.05 -10.13
CA THR A 223 -15.65 -6.19 -9.42
C THR A 223 -15.72 -5.27 -8.22
N LEU A 224 -16.91 -4.72 -7.93
CA LEU A 224 -17.12 -3.82 -6.81
C LEU A 224 -18.10 -4.42 -5.79
N ILE A 225 -17.73 -4.40 -4.51
CA ILE A 225 -18.66 -4.51 -3.38
C ILE A 225 -18.69 -3.16 -2.67
N SER A 226 -19.85 -2.49 -2.71
CA SER A 226 -20.06 -1.25 -1.96
C SER A 226 -20.74 -1.53 -0.62
N THR A 227 -20.59 -0.59 0.33
CA THR A 227 -21.39 -0.59 1.56
C THR A 227 -22.87 -0.74 1.24
N GLN A 228 -23.60 -1.49 2.06
CA GLN A 228 -25.05 -1.64 1.91
C GLN A 228 -25.72 -0.29 2.19
N HIS A 229 -26.25 0.36 1.16
CA HIS A 229 -26.78 1.73 1.22
C HIS A 229 -27.89 1.88 2.28
N ASN A 230 -28.67 0.83 2.53
CA ASN A 230 -29.75 0.80 3.52
C ASN A 230 -29.22 0.79 4.96
N LYS A 231 -28.04 0.18 5.20
CA LYS A 231 -27.35 0.23 6.50
C LYS A 231 -26.59 1.53 6.70
N LEU A 232 -26.08 2.14 5.63
CA LEU A 232 -25.49 3.47 5.69
C LEU A 232 -26.54 4.53 6.05
N GLY A 233 -27.75 4.41 5.48
CA GLY A 233 -28.91 5.21 5.85
C GLY A 233 -28.80 6.70 5.51
N GLY A 234 -29.89 7.43 5.73
CA GLY A 234 -29.95 8.88 5.60
C GLY A 234 -29.50 9.42 4.23
N PRO A 235 -28.98 10.67 4.18
CA PRO A 235 -28.49 11.29 2.94
C PRO A 235 -27.33 10.51 2.30
N ALA A 236 -26.43 9.93 3.09
CA ALA A 236 -25.26 9.19 2.60
C ALA A 236 -25.66 7.91 1.86
N GLY A 237 -26.60 7.13 2.41
CA GLY A 237 -27.15 5.95 1.75
C GLY A 237 -27.86 6.29 0.44
N LYS A 238 -28.66 7.37 0.40
CA LYS A 238 -29.31 7.83 -0.84
C LYS A 238 -28.28 8.25 -1.89
N PHE A 239 -27.28 9.03 -1.49
CA PHE A 239 -26.20 9.46 -2.38
C PHE A 239 -25.42 8.27 -2.93
N MET A 240 -25.11 7.28 -2.07
CA MET A 240 -24.42 6.07 -2.50
C MET A 240 -25.19 5.31 -3.58
N LYS A 241 -26.48 5.05 -3.34
CA LYS A 241 -27.34 4.31 -4.27
C LYS A 241 -27.56 5.04 -5.60
N THR A 242 -27.83 6.34 -5.54
CA THR A 242 -28.37 7.07 -6.71
C THR A 242 -27.34 7.91 -7.45
N THR A 243 -26.15 8.10 -6.88
CA THR A 243 -25.12 8.94 -7.49
C THR A 243 -23.75 8.28 -7.47
N PHE A 244 -23.23 7.94 -6.28
CA PHE A 244 -21.84 7.49 -6.16
C PHE A 244 -21.58 6.17 -6.89
N THR A 245 -22.31 5.11 -6.52
CA THR A 245 -22.07 3.78 -7.10
C THR A 245 -22.38 3.75 -8.60
N PRO A 246 -23.54 4.25 -9.10
CA PRO A 246 -23.82 4.29 -10.53
C PRO A 246 -22.75 5.07 -11.33
N ALA A 247 -22.29 6.22 -10.83
CA ALA A 247 -21.26 7.00 -11.50
C ALA A 247 -19.91 6.26 -11.61
N LEU A 248 -19.58 5.38 -10.66
CA LEU A 248 -18.39 4.53 -10.77
C LEU A 248 -18.53 3.53 -11.94
N PHE A 249 -19.66 2.82 -12.02
CA PHE A 249 -19.93 1.88 -13.11
C PHE A 249 -19.96 2.58 -14.47
N GLU A 250 -20.66 3.71 -14.59
CA GLU A 250 -20.74 4.49 -15.83
C GLU A 250 -19.37 4.98 -16.29
N LYS A 251 -18.55 5.50 -15.36
CA LYS A 251 -17.21 6.00 -15.69
C LYS A 251 -16.25 4.89 -16.10
N MET A 252 -16.31 3.75 -15.43
CA MET A 252 -15.48 2.59 -15.77
C MET A 252 -15.88 2.01 -17.13
N LYS A 253 -17.17 1.91 -17.41
CA LYS A 253 -17.69 1.57 -18.74
C LYS A 253 -17.22 2.55 -19.82
N ALA A 254 -17.32 3.85 -19.57
CA ALA A 254 -16.87 4.88 -20.51
C ALA A 254 -15.35 4.86 -20.73
N ALA A 255 -14.57 4.37 -19.76
CA ALA A 255 -13.13 4.18 -19.88
C ALA A 255 -12.74 2.89 -20.65
N GLY A 256 -13.71 2.02 -20.97
CA GLY A 256 -13.47 0.74 -21.65
C GLY A 256 -13.25 -0.45 -20.72
N ASP A 257 -13.28 -0.23 -19.40
CA ASP A 257 -13.07 -1.24 -18.36
C ASP A 257 -14.36 -1.43 -17.56
N GLU A 258 -15.43 -1.93 -18.18
CA GLU A 258 -16.71 -2.14 -17.50
C GLU A 258 -16.53 -3.02 -16.25
N MET A 259 -17.30 -2.74 -15.18
CA MET A 259 -17.23 -3.47 -13.91
C MET A 259 -18.45 -4.36 -13.72
N ALA A 260 -18.32 -5.38 -12.85
CA ALA A 260 -19.46 -6.12 -12.32
C ALA A 260 -19.60 -5.94 -10.79
N PRO A 261 -20.79 -6.13 -10.22
CA PRO A 261 -20.92 -6.35 -8.79
C PRO A 261 -20.16 -7.62 -8.34
N TYR A 262 -19.45 -7.55 -7.21
CA TYR A 262 -18.76 -8.71 -6.64
C TYR A 262 -19.76 -9.68 -6.00
N VAL A 263 -19.70 -10.96 -6.38
CA VAL A 263 -20.58 -12.06 -5.93
C VAL A 263 -22.06 -11.70 -6.02
N ASN A 264 -22.64 -11.88 -7.21
CA ASN A 264 -24.07 -11.68 -7.44
C ASN A 264 -24.78 -13.03 -7.61
N THR A 265 -25.46 -13.52 -6.57
CA THR A 265 -26.08 -14.86 -6.57
C THR A 265 -27.54 -14.88 -7.03
N ALA A 266 -28.15 -13.73 -7.37
CA ALA A 266 -29.47 -13.65 -8.00
C ALA A 266 -29.70 -12.26 -8.61
N ARG A 267 -30.58 -12.14 -9.61
CA ARG A 267 -31.05 -10.81 -10.08
C ARG A 267 -31.78 -10.10 -8.95
N TYR A 268 -31.05 -9.33 -8.16
CA TYR A 268 -31.59 -8.35 -7.24
C TYR A 268 -31.76 -7.04 -8.03
N ASP A 269 -32.95 -6.45 -7.92
CA ASP A 269 -33.30 -5.12 -8.44
C ASP A 269 -32.44 -3.97 -7.87
N ASP A 270 -31.58 -4.26 -6.88
CA ASP A 270 -30.60 -3.35 -6.30
C ASP A 270 -29.18 -3.47 -6.91
N THR A 271 -28.99 -4.23 -8.00
CA THR A 271 -27.71 -4.20 -8.72
C THR A 271 -27.62 -2.97 -9.64
N PRO A 272 -26.52 -2.18 -9.57
CA PRO A 272 -26.32 -0.98 -10.40
C PRO A 272 -26.40 -1.24 -11.91
#